data_AF-A0A536J5Z2-F1
#
_entry.id   AF-A0A536J5Z2-F1
#
_cell.length_a   1.000
_cell.length_b   1.000
_cell.length_c   1.000
_cell.angle_alpha   90.00
_cell.angle_beta   90.00
_cell.angle_gamma   90.00
#
_symmetry.space_group_name_H-M   'P 1'
#
loop_
_entity.id
_entity.type
_entity.pdbx_description
1 polymer ?
#
loop_
_entity_poly.entity_id
_entity_poly.type
_entity_poly.pdbx_seq_one_letter_code
_entity_poly.pdbx_strand_id
1 'polypeptide(L)' 'MTDQLTDRQTKILDYIRYVTKVRNYPPSVREIGEAVGLSSSSTVHNHL' A
#
# COMPACT_ATOMS: atom_id res chain seq x y z
N MET A 1 15.14 17.17 12.65
CA MET A 1 15.31 16.43 11.37
C MET A 1 13.92 16.06 10.90
N THR A 2 13.40 16.75 9.88
CA THR A 2 12.10 16.39 9.28
C THR A 2 12.31 15.10 8.49
N ASP A 3 11.87 13.99 9.06
CA ASP A 3 11.86 12.68 8.39
C ASP A 3 10.93 12.80 7.17
N GLN A 4 11.53 13.15 6.02
CA GLN A 4 10.83 13.24 4.76
C GLN A 4 10.43 11.82 4.40
N LEU A 5 9.16 11.49 4.66
CA LEU A 5 8.59 10.20 4.30
C LEU A 5 8.84 9.97 2.81
N THR A 6 9.53 8.89 2.49
CA THR A 6 9.71 8.45 1.11
C THR A 6 8.33 8.25 0.47
N ASP A 7 8.21 8.40 -0.86
CA ASP A 7 6.94 8.19 -1.57
C ASP A 7 6.26 6.87 -1.20
N ARG A 8 7.06 5.84 -0.91
CA ARG A 8 6.59 4.53 -0.45
C ARG A 8 6.00 4.58 0.96
N GLN A 9 6.67 5.23 1.91
CA GLN A 9 6.15 5.38 3.27
C GLN A 9 4.88 6.23 3.29
N THR A 10 4.81 7.27 2.46
CA THR A 10 3.61 8.08 2.27
C THR A 10 2.44 7.23 1.76
N LYS A 11 2.65 6.41 0.71
CA LYS A 11 1.63 5.47 0.21
C LYS A 11 1.15 4.46 1.24
N ILE A 12 2.07 3.92 2.05
CA ILE A 12 1.73 3.00 3.16
C ILE A 12 0.83 3.71 4.17
N LEU A 13 1.20 4.92 4.58
CA LEU A 13 0.45 5.69 5.56
C LEU A 13 -0.95 6.08 5.04
N ASP A 14 -1.05 6.50 3.78
CA ASP A 14 -2.33 6.80 3.13
C ASP A 14 -3.25 5.59 3.10
N TYR A 15 -2.71 4.42 2.73
CA TYR A 15 -3.49 3.19 2.69
C TYR A 15 -3.97 2.76 4.08
N ILE A 16 -3.11 2.84 5.10
CA ILE A 16 -3.50 2.55 6.48
C ILE A 16 -4.67 3.45 6.92
N ARG A 17 -4.55 4.76 6.67
CA ARG A 17 -5.60 5.74 7.01
C ARG A 17 -6.90 5.45 6.26
N TYR A 18 -6.81 5.14 4.97
CA TYR A 18 -7.96 4.79 4.14
C TYR A 18 -8.70 3.56 4.67
N VAL A 19 -8.00 2.44 4.88
CA VAL A 19 -8.63 1.19 5.33
C VAL A 19 -9.19 1.33 6.74
N THR A 20 -8.49 2.04 7.64
CA THR A 20 -8.99 2.32 8.98
C THR A 20 -10.30 3.11 8.93
N LYS A 21 -10.41 4.10 8.03
CA LYS A 21 -11.61 4.92 7.87
C LYS A 21 -12.77 4.18 7.20
N VAL A 22 -12.49 3.32 6.22
CA VAL A 22 -13.53 2.65 5.42
C VAL A 22 -13.99 1.34 6.05
N ARG A 23 -13.06 0.54 6.57
CA ARG A 23 -13.33 -0.81 7.07
C ARG A 23 -13.33 -0.93 8.59
N ASN A 24 -13.04 0.17 9.29
CA ASN A 24 -13.03 0.22 10.75
C ASN A 24 -12.02 -0.75 11.39
N TYR A 25 -11.00 -1.17 10.63
CA TYR A 25 -9.88 -1.99 11.08
C TYR A 25 -8.57 -1.51 10.43
N PRO A 26 -7.43 -1.59 11.13
CA PRO A 26 -6.13 -1.30 10.53
C PRO A 26 -5.73 -2.44 9.56
N PRO A 27 -5.27 -2.13 8.34
CA PRO A 27 -4.88 -3.17 7.38
C PRO A 27 -3.65 -3.94 7.87
N SER A 28 -3.58 -5.21 7.50
CA SER A 28 -2.41 -6.06 7.75
C SER A 28 -1.23 -5.68 6.85
N VAL A 29 -0.01 -6.05 7.27
CA VAL A 29 1.21 -5.87 6.46
C VAL A 29 1.08 -6.51 5.06
N ARG A 30 0.33 -7.60 4.95
CA ARG A 30 0.03 -8.27 3.67
C ARG A 30 -0.83 -7.38 2.78
N GLU A 31 -1.96 -6.89 3.29
CA GLU A 31 -2.86 -5.98 2.56
C GLU A 31 -2.16 -4.68 2.17
N ILE A 32 -1.31 -4.14 3.04
CA ILE A 32 -0.51 -2.95 2.74
C ILE A 32 0.45 -3.25 1.59
N GLY A 33 1.17 -4.37 1.63
CA GLY A 33 2.11 -4.78 0.58
C GLY A 33 1.45 -5.00 -0.78
N GLU A 34 0.25 -5.57 -0.80
CA GLU A 34 -0.57 -5.71 -2.01
C GLU A 34 -1.06 -4.35 -2.54
N ALA A 35 -1.54 -3.47 -1.66
CA ALA A 35 -2.13 -2.20 -2.07
C ALA A 35 -1.11 -1.11 -2.45
N VAL A 36 0.07 -1.05 -1.81
CA VAL A 36 1.12 -0.08 -2.16
C VAL A 36 1.96 -0.51 -3.35
N GLY A 37 1.64 -1.66 -3.96
CA GLY A 37 2.25 -2.10 -5.20
C GLY A 37 3.72 -2.46 -5.03
N LEU A 38 4.02 -3.42 -4.14
CA LEU A 38 5.23 -4.27 -4.30
C LEU A 38 5.21 -5.05 -5.63
N SER A 39 4.13 -4.95 -6.39
CA SER A 39 3.99 -5.35 -7.78
C SER A 39 4.70 -4.36 -8.72
N SER A 40 6.01 -4.49 -8.89
CA SER A 40 6.62 -4.08 -10.18
C SER A 40 6.15 -5.04 -11.29
N SER A 41 4.91 -4.86 -11.75
CA SER A 41 4.52 -4.55 -13.13
C SER A 41 4.97 -5.39 -14.37
N SER A 42 5.20 -6.71 -14.37
CA SER A 42 5.47 -7.41 -15.67
C SER A 42 4.71 -8.70 -16.03
N THR A 43 3.80 -9.24 -15.20
CA THR A 43 3.12 -10.51 -15.57
C THR A 43 1.63 -10.56 -15.24
N VAL A 44 0.90 -9.45 -15.44
CA VAL A 44 -0.57 -9.50 -15.62
C VAL A 44 -0.94 -9.55 -17.11
N HIS A 45 0.05 -9.80 -17.98
CA HIS A 45 -0.11 -10.12 -19.40
C HIS A 45 0.23 -11.59 -19.73
N ASN A 46 0.20 -12.50 -18.76
CA ASN A 46 -0.01 -13.91 -19.10
C ASN A 46 -1.52 -14.12 -19.17
N HIS A 47 -2.04 -13.76 -20.33
CA HIS A 47 -3.35 -14.13 -20.84
C HIS A 47 -3.69 -15.59 -20.54
N LEU A 48 -4.95 -15.79 -20.12
CA LEU A 48 -5.76 -17.01 -20.24
C LEU A 48 -5.30 -18.22 -19.42
#